data_AF-A0A2S5UDG1-F1
#
_entry.id   AF-A0A2S5UDG1-F1
#
_cell.length_a   1.000
_cell.length_b   1.000
_cell.length_c   1.000
_cell.angle_alpha   90.00
_cell.angle_beta   90.00
_cell.angle_gamma   90.00
#
_symmetry.space_group_name_H-M   'P 1'
#
loop_
_entity.id
_entity.type
_entity.pdbx_description
1 polymer ?
#
loop_
_entity_poly.entity_id
_entity_poly.type
_entity_poly.pdbx_seq_one_letter_code
_entity_poly.pdbx_strand_id
1 'polypeptide(L)' 'MSTSATILDMCCGSRMLWFDKNDEWSIFSDIRKEEHSLCDGRHPIINPDIIADFRALPWLSALHQKQTLPDLDICFR' A
#
# COMPACT_ATOMS: atom_id res chain seq x y z
N MET A 1 -14.79 -7.38 14.29
CA MET A 1 -13.53 -7.01 14.96
C MET A 1 -12.80 -6.08 14.03
N SER A 2 -12.44 -4.87 14.48
CA SER A 2 -11.65 -3.93 13.67
C SER A 2 -10.22 -4.47 13.66
N THR A 3 -9.85 -5.22 12.63
CA THR A 3 -8.46 -5.61 12.40
C THR A 3 -7.67 -4.34 12.14
N SER A 4 -6.86 -3.95 13.11
CA SER A 4 -5.97 -2.82 12.99
C SER A 4 -4.88 -3.24 12.01
N ALA A 5 -4.97 -2.83 10.75
CA ALA A 5 -3.94 -3.17 9.77
C ALA A 5 -2.60 -2.61 10.24
N THR A 6 -1.61 -3.47 10.39
CA THR A 6 -0.28 -3.15 10.95
C THR A 6 0.80 -3.10 9.87
N ILE A 7 0.50 -3.50 8.64
CA ILE A 7 1.48 -3.57 7.56
C ILE A 7 1.04 -2.69 6.40
N LEU A 8 1.98 -1.98 5.80
CA LEU A 8 1.73 -1.07 4.70
C LEU A 8 2.69 -1.39 3.55
N ASP A 9 2.14 -1.89 2.45
CA ASP A 9 2.86 -2.10 1.19
C ASP A 9 2.65 -0.87 0.29
N MET A 10 3.63 0.03 0.31
CA MET A 10 3.65 1.23 -0.53
C MET A 10 4.28 0.92 -1.88
N CYS A 11 3.57 1.26 -2.96
CA CYS A 11 3.89 0.90 -4.35
C CYS A 11 3.64 -0.59 -4.65
N CYS A 12 2.53 -1.13 -4.15
CA CYS A 12 2.20 -2.56 -4.22
C CYS A 12 2.08 -3.12 -5.65
N GLY A 13 1.92 -2.26 -6.68
CA GLY A 13 1.64 -2.69 -8.04
C GLY A 13 0.48 -3.68 -8.11
N SER A 14 0.67 -4.81 -8.79
CA SER A 14 -0.31 -5.91 -8.87
C SER A 14 -0.26 -6.88 -7.69
N ARG A 15 0.18 -6.42 -6.51
CA ARG A 15 0.38 -7.20 -5.28
C ARG A 15 1.26 -8.43 -5.50
N MET A 16 2.36 -8.25 -6.24
CA MET A 16 3.27 -9.35 -6.61
C MET A 16 4.31 -9.65 -5.54
N LEU A 17 4.71 -8.65 -4.75
CA LEU A 17 5.69 -8.82 -3.69
C LEU A 17 5.09 -9.54 -2.47
N TRP A 18 3.81 -9.29 -2.20
CA TRP A 18 3.10 -9.82 -1.05
C TRP A 18 2.53 -11.22 -1.35
N PHE A 19 2.79 -12.17 -0.45
CA PHE A 19 2.40 -13.57 -0.63
C PHE A 19 0.88 -13.77 -0.55
N ASP A 20 0.24 -13.25 0.50
CA ASP A 20 -1.21 -13.34 0.69
C ASP A 20 -1.92 -12.04 0.31
N LYS A 21 -2.41 -11.98 -0.92
CA LYS A 21 -3.03 -10.78 -1.50
C LYS A 21 -4.28 -10.29 -0.75
N ASN A 22 -4.84 -11.09 0.16
CA ASN A 22 -6.01 -10.78 0.97
C ASN A 22 -5.71 -10.69 2.47
N ASP A 23 -4.44 -10.55 2.85
CA ASP A 23 -4.05 -10.42 4.25
C ASP A 23 -4.70 -9.19 4.89
N GLU A 24 -5.57 -9.44 5.87
CA GLU A 24 -6.34 -8.45 6.61
C GLU A 24 -5.49 -7.51 7.49
N TRP A 25 -4.22 -7.85 7.72
CA TRP A 25 -3.30 -7.01 8.48
C TRP A 25 -2.51 -6.07 7.58
N SER A 26 -2.61 -6.24 6.26
CA SER A 26 -1.90 -5.43 5.27
C SER A 26 -2.82 -4.44 4.57
N ILE A 27 -2.30 -3.24 4.34
CA ILE A 27 -2.89 -2.24 3.46
C ILE A 27 -1.99 -2.12 2.22
N PHE A 28 -2.59 -2.28 1.04
CA PHE A 28 -1.91 -2.10 -0.22
C PHE A 28 -2.16 -0.70 -0.75
N SER A 29 -1.08 0.03 -1.05
CA SER A 29 -1.15 1.39 -1.59
C SER A 29 -0.29 1.54 -2.84
N ASP A 30 -0.80 2.26 -3.84
CA ASP A 30 -0.04 2.64 -5.03
C ASP A 30 -0.60 3.97 -5.55
N ILE A 31 0.23 4.77 -6.24
CA ILE A 31 -0.25 6.01 -6.87
C ILE A 31 -1.14 5.71 -8.10
N ARG A 32 -1.10 4.47 -8.60
CA ARG A 32 -1.82 4.02 -9.79
C ARG A 32 -3.01 3.13 -9.43
N LYS A 33 -4.05 3.22 -10.26
CA LYS A 33 -5.12 2.23 -10.36
C LYS A 33 -5.42 2.03 -11.84
N GLU A 34 -4.92 0.94 -12.39
CA GLU A 34 -4.88 0.72 -13.83
C GLU A 34 -4.90 -0.76 -14.18
N GLU A 35 -5.39 -1.05 -15.37
CA GLU A 35 -5.42 -2.38 -15.97
C GLU A 35 -4.88 -2.27 -17.39
N HIS A 36 -3.86 -3.07 -17.68
CA HIS A 36 -3.19 -3.07 -18.97
C HIS A 36 -3.19 -4.47 -19.56
N SER A 37 -3.34 -4.57 -20.88
CA SER A 37 -3.14 -5.82 -21.60
C SER A 37 -1.76 -5.78 -22.24
N LEU A 38 -0.87 -6.67 -21.79
CA LEU A 38 0.46 -6.80 -22.34
C LEU A 38 0.41 -7.61 -23.65
N CYS A 39 1.42 -7.41 -24.50
CA CYS A 39 1.53 -8.12 -25.79
C CYS A 39 1.70 -9.65 -25.65
N ASP A 40 2.05 -10.12 -24.46
CA ASP A 40 2.18 -11.54 -24.11
C ASP A 40 0.88 -12.15 -23.55
N GLY A 41 -0.23 -11.40 -23.54
CA GLY A 41 -1.53 -11.86 -23.05
C GLY A 41 -1.67 -11.81 -21.53
N ARG A 42 -0.71 -11.26 -20.79
CA ARG A 42 -0.88 -11.01 -19.35
C ARG A 42 -1.68 -9.73 -19.12
N HIS A 43 -2.44 -9.75 -18.03
CA HIS A 43 -3.28 -8.64 -17.59
C HIS A 43 -2.86 -8.21 -16.18
N PRO A 44 -1.76 -7.45 -16.03
CA PRO A 44 -1.44 -6.86 -14.74
C PRO A 44 -2.53 -5.86 -14.35
N ILE A 45 -3.18 -6.15 -13.22
CA ILE A 45 -4.17 -5.27 -12.60
C ILE A 45 -3.52 -4.64 -11.38
N ILE A 46 -3.42 -3.32 -11.37
CA ILE A 46 -3.01 -2.53 -10.22
C ILE A 46 -4.29 -1.99 -9.57
N ASN A 47 -4.65 -2.58 -8.43
CA ASN A 47 -5.85 -2.20 -7.67
C ASN A 47 -5.52 -2.18 -6.18
N PRO A 48 -4.88 -1.08 -5.70
CA PRO A 48 -4.57 -0.91 -4.28
C PRO A 48 -5.86 -0.66 -3.48
N ASP A 49 -5.79 -0.87 -2.16
CA ASP A 49 -6.86 -0.49 -1.25
C ASP A 49 -6.90 1.05 -1.07
N ILE A 50 -5.73 1.67 -1.09
CA ILE A 50 -5.56 3.13 -0.97
C ILE A 50 -4.77 3.65 -2.18
N ILE A 51 -5.29 4.66 -2.87
CA ILE A 51 -4.51 5.37 -3.90
C ILE A 51 -3.79 6.53 -3.23
N ALA A 52 -2.46 6.48 -3.17
CA ALA A 52 -1.66 7.53 -2.55
C ALA A 52 -0.29 7.69 -3.22
N ASP A 53 0.19 8.94 -3.27
CA ASP A 53 1.57 9.25 -3.69
C ASP A 53 2.50 9.12 -2.48
N PHE A 54 3.42 8.15 -2.54
CA PHE A 54 4.41 7.93 -1.48
C PHE A 54 5.30 9.15 -1.22
N ARG A 55 5.44 10.07 -2.19
CA ARG A 55 6.21 11.31 -2.05
C ARG A 55 5.47 12.38 -1.27
N ALA A 56 4.15 12.26 -1.17
CA ALA A 56 3.27 13.20 -0.48
C ALA A 56 2.76 12.64 0.86
N LEU A 57 3.46 11.64 1.43
CA LEU A 57 3.08 11.09 2.73
C LEU A 57 3.21 12.20 3.79
N PRO A 58 2.15 12.47 4.58
CA PRO A 58 2.13 13.55 5.57
C PRO A 58 3.28 13.51 6.59
N TRP A 59 3.85 12.33 6.83
CA TRP A 59 4.93 12.09 7.78
C TRP A 59 6.34 12.14 7.16
N LEU A 60 6.46 12.15 5.83
CA LEU A 60 7.76 12.17 5.15
C LEU A 60 8.25 13.60 4.89
N SER A 61 7.33 14.57 4.78
CA SER A 61 7.66 15.99 4.54
C SER A 61 7.93 16.81 5.82
N ALA A 62 7.92 16.19 6.99
CA ALA A 62 8.18 16.88 8.25
C ALA A 62 9.23 16.13 9.07
N LEU A 63 10.42 16.74 9.21
CA LEU A 63 11.23 16.56 10.40
C LEU A 63 10.29 16.80 11.61
N HIS A 64 9.98 15.74 12.37
CA HIS A 64 9.25 15.77 13.63
C HIS A 64 7.79 16.26 13.61
N GLN A 65 6.88 15.48 13.02
CA GLN A 65 5.58 15.29 13.68
C GLN A 65 5.36 13.81 13.96
N LYS A 66 5.62 13.41 15.21
CA LYS A 66 4.87 12.34 15.86
C LYS A 66 3.42 12.82 15.93
N GLN A 67 2.70 12.77 14.81
CA GLN A 67 1.26 12.70 14.87
C GLN A 67 0.98 11.25 15.21
N THR A 68 0.64 11.02 16.48
CA THR A 68 0.19 9.74 17.01
C THR A 68 -0.93 9.19 16.14
N LEU A 69 -0.57 8.34 15.17
CA LEU A 69 -1.40 7.20 14.83
C LEU A 69 -1.40 6.31 16.09
N PRO A 70 -2.57 5.97 16.64
CA PRO A 70 -2.64 5.13 17.83
C PRO A 70 -1.96 3.80 17.50
N ASP A 71 -0.84 3.51 18.17
CA ASP A 71 -0.17 2.20 18.31
C ASP A 71 -0.20 1.30 17.06
N LEU A 72 0.03 1.87 15.88
CA LEU A 72 0.20 1.13 14.66
C LEU A 72 1.71 1.01 14.43
N ASP A 73 2.28 -0.12 14.87
CA ASP A 73 3.63 -0.56 14.50
C ASP A 73 3.65 -0.86 12.99
N ILE A 74 3.58 0.20 12.17
CA ILE A 74 3.58 0.09 10.72
C ILE A 74 4.99 -0.30 10.28
N CYS A 75 5.15 -1.59 10.00
CA CYS A 75 6.35 -2.09 9.36
C CYS A 75 6.26 -1.76 7.85
N PHE A 76 7.05 -0.79 7.41
CA PHE A 76 7.24 -0.49 5.99
C PHE A 76 8.10 -1.60 5.37
N ARG A 77 7.58 -2.26 4.34
CA ARG A 77 8.31 -3.24 3.54
C ARG A 77 8.90 -2.61 2.29
#